data_AF-A0A081P7T1-F1
#
_entry.id   AF-A0A081P7T1-F1
#
_cell.length_a   1.000
_cell.length_b   1.000
_cell.length_c   1.000
_cell.angle_alpha   90.00
_cell.angle_beta   90.00
_cell.angle_gamma   90.00
#
_symmetry.space_group_name_H-M   'P 1'
#
loop_
_entity.id
_entity.type
_entity.pdbx_description
1 polymer ?
#
loop_
_entity_poly.entity_id
_entity_poly.type
_entity_poly.pdbx_seq_one_letter_code
_entity_poly.pdbx_strand_id
1 'polypeptide(L)' 'MKVTLMNRLDAEERELMQQIQTYEACTMAVLNRVNDQIRPLHKFAVEDIVSSLHRMTIELQTELLHLRLEKALCQLLKH' A
#
# COMPACT_ATOMS: atom_id res chain seq x y z
N MET A 1 -16.37 24.32 -2.32
CA MET A 1 -16.36 23.05 -3.09
C MET A 1 -14.96 22.61 -3.50
N LYS A 2 -14.12 23.43 -4.15
CA LYS A 2 -12.79 23.01 -4.67
C LYS A 2 -11.74 22.69 -3.58
N VAL A 3 -11.69 23.48 -2.49
CA VAL A 3 -10.86 23.18 -1.31
C VAL A 3 -11.29 21.87 -0.65
N THR A 4 -12.59 21.61 -0.63
CA THR A 4 -13.19 20.37 -0.10
C THR A 4 -12.77 19.14 -0.92
N LEU A 5 -12.65 19.25 -2.24
CA LEU A 5 -12.16 18.17 -3.11
C LEU A 5 -10.68 17.86 -2.85
N MET A 6 -9.83 18.89 -2.78
CA MET A 6 -8.40 18.68 -2.51
C MET A 6 -8.15 18.06 -1.14
N ASN A 7 -8.87 18.52 -0.11
CA ASN A 7 -8.80 17.94 1.24
C ASN A 7 -9.21 16.45 1.26
N ARG A 8 -10.18 16.06 0.42
CA ARG A 8 -10.59 14.66 0.27
C ARG A 8 -9.49 13.82 -0.38
N LEU A 9 -8.93 14.29 -1.49
CA LEU A 9 -7.82 13.60 -2.18
C LEU A 9 -6.56 13.51 -1.29
N ASP A 10 -6.30 14.51 -0.46
CA ASP A 10 -5.22 14.46 0.54
C ASP A 10 -5.49 13.44 1.64
N ALA A 11 -6.75 13.27 2.07
CA ALA A 11 -7.12 12.28 3.07
C ALA A 11 -6.99 10.86 2.51
N GLU A 12 -7.49 10.64 1.31
CA GLU A 12 -7.42 9.35 0.61
C GLU A 12 -5.97 8.95 0.29
N GLU A 13 -5.11 9.90 -0.12
CA GLU A 13 -3.67 9.65 -0.26
C GLU A 13 -3.04 9.15 1.05
N ARG A 14 -3.35 9.80 2.18
CA ARG A 14 -2.81 9.38 3.48
C ARG A 14 -3.29 7.99 3.88
N GLU A 15 -4.54 7.67 3.61
CA GLU A 15 -5.11 6.36 3.89
C GLU A 15 -4.43 5.27 3.06
N LEU A 16 -4.28 5.47 1.74
CA LEU A 16 -3.56 4.54 0.87
C LEU A 16 -2.11 4.35 1.32
N MET A 17 -1.41 5.43 1.66
CA MET A 17 -0.03 5.34 2.18
C MET A 17 0.04 4.53 3.48
N GLN A 18 -0.91 4.74 4.40
CA GLN A 18 -0.96 3.99 5.66
C GLN A 18 -1.24 2.50 5.43
N GLN A 19 -2.13 2.17 4.50
CA GLN A 19 -2.43 0.78 4.14
C GLN A 19 -1.20 0.10 3.52
N ILE A 20 -0.54 0.75 2.56
CA ILE A 20 0.71 0.25 1.94
C ILE A 20 1.77 -0.05 3.01
N GLN A 21 2.04 0.90 3.91
CA GLN A 21 2.99 0.71 5.01
C GLN A 21 2.61 -0.46 5.92
N THR A 22 1.31 -0.67 6.14
CA THR A 22 0.81 -1.79 6.93
C THR A 22 1.08 -3.12 6.25
N TYR A 23 0.83 -3.24 4.94
CA TYR A 23 1.13 -4.46 4.18
C TYR A 23 2.64 -4.75 4.09
N GLU A 24 3.46 -3.71 3.95
CA GLU A 24 4.92 -3.83 3.98
C GLU A 24 5.40 -4.31 5.36
N ALA A 25 4.87 -3.74 6.45
CA ALA A 25 5.18 -4.18 7.81
C ALA A 25 4.73 -5.63 8.06
N CYS A 26 3.55 -6.03 7.57
CA CYS A 26 3.07 -7.41 7.62
C CYS A 26 4.01 -8.36 6.88
N THR A 27 4.49 -7.97 5.70
CA THR A 27 5.44 -8.77 4.91
C THR A 27 6.73 -8.99 5.70
N MET A 28 7.28 -7.94 6.30
CA MET A 28 8.47 -8.04 7.15
C MET A 28 8.22 -8.90 8.40
N ALA A 29 7.05 -8.78 9.03
CA ALA A 29 6.71 -9.59 10.19
C ALA A 29 6.64 -11.09 9.86
N VAL A 30 6.08 -11.45 8.68
CA VAL A 30 6.05 -12.85 8.20
C VAL A 30 7.46 -13.35 7.96
N LEU A 31 8.31 -12.58 7.27
CA LEU A 31 9.70 -12.98 6.98
C LEU A 31 10.55 -13.10 8.24
N ASN A 32 10.46 -12.16 9.18
CA ASN A 32 11.14 -12.24 10.47
C ASN A 32 10.70 -13.49 11.24
N ARG A 33 9.40 -13.77 11.24
CA ARG A 33 8.88 -14.97 11.88
C ARG A 33 9.36 -16.26 11.22
N VAL A 34 9.77 -16.28 9.95
CA VAL A 34 10.40 -17.46 9.34
C VAL A 34 11.82 -17.65 9.87
N ASN A 35 12.56 -16.56 10.06
CA ASN A 35 13.93 -16.60 10.57
C ASN A 35 14.03 -16.99 12.06
N ASP A 36 13.01 -16.65 12.86
CA ASP A 36 13.05 -16.80 14.33
C ASP A 36 12.59 -18.19 14.85
N GLN A 37 12.23 -19.16 13.98
CA GLN A 37 11.61 -20.40 14.46
C GLN A 37 12.58 -21.52 14.79
N ILE A 38 12.33 -22.18 15.93
CA ILE A 38 12.89 -23.49 16.30
C ILE A 38 12.35 -24.60 15.37
N ARG A 39 11.13 -24.43 14.81
CA ARG A 39 10.50 -25.36 13.87
C ARG A 39 10.19 -24.64 12.56
N PRO A 40 10.67 -25.10 11.40
CA PRO A 40 10.49 -24.37 10.14
C PRO A 40 9.03 -24.35 9.69
N LEU A 41 8.57 -23.17 9.24
CA LEU A 41 7.36 -23.06 8.44
C LEU A 41 7.57 -23.72 7.08
N HIS A 42 6.50 -24.29 6.53
CA HIS A 42 6.55 -24.85 5.19
C HIS A 42 6.75 -23.74 4.16
N LYS A 43 7.77 -23.87 3.30
CA LYS A 43 8.18 -22.85 2.33
C LYS A 43 7.01 -22.33 1.49
N PHE A 44 6.21 -23.21 0.91
CA PHE A 44 5.10 -22.81 0.05
C PHE A 44 4.03 -22.01 0.79
N ALA A 45 3.80 -22.28 2.08
CA ALA A 45 2.85 -21.48 2.86
C ALA A 45 3.36 -20.05 3.10
N VAL A 46 4.66 -19.89 3.35
CA VAL A 46 5.29 -18.56 3.47
C VAL A 46 5.21 -17.82 2.14
N GLU A 47 5.54 -18.50 1.04
CA GLU A 47 5.51 -17.95 -0.31
C GLU A 47 4.10 -17.47 -0.70
N ASP A 48 3.07 -18.25 -0.41
CA ASP A 48 1.66 -17.89 -0.68
C ASP A 48 1.24 -16.64 0.11
N ILE A 49 1.63 -16.56 1.39
CA ILE A 49 1.32 -15.40 2.25
C ILE A 49 2.04 -14.15 1.73
N VAL A 50 3.35 -14.23 1.52
CA VAL A 50 4.16 -13.09 1.05
C VAL A 50 3.71 -12.63 -0.34
N SER A 51 3.41 -13.55 -1.24
CA SER A 51 2.92 -13.23 -2.58
C SER A 51 1.55 -12.55 -2.54
N SER A 52 0.68 -12.96 -1.62
CA SER A 52 -0.62 -12.31 -1.42
C SER A 52 -0.49 -10.90 -0.85
N LEU A 53 0.36 -10.71 0.17
CA LEU A 53 0.65 -9.38 0.72
C LEU A 53 1.26 -8.46 -0.34
N HIS A 54 2.23 -8.97 -1.10
CA HIS A 54 2.89 -8.20 -2.16
C HIS A 54 1.90 -7.76 -3.25
N ARG A 55 1.00 -8.66 -3.69
CA ARG A 55 -0.03 -8.32 -4.67
C ARG A 55 -0.92 -7.18 -4.18
N MET A 56 -1.40 -7.24 -2.93
CA MET A 56 -2.20 -6.17 -2.33
C MET A 56 -1.42 -4.85 -2.28
N THR A 57 -0.13 -4.88 -1.93
CA THR A 57 0.72 -3.68 -1.95
C THR A 57 0.80 -3.05 -3.34
N ILE A 58 0.99 -3.85 -4.40
CA ILE A 58 1.06 -3.35 -5.78
C ILE A 58 -0.27 -2.75 -6.24
N GLU A 59 -1.39 -3.38 -5.88
CA GLU A 59 -2.73 -2.86 -6.18
C GLU A 59 -2.93 -1.47 -5.55
N LEU A 60 -2.63 -1.32 -4.26
CA LEU A 60 -2.72 -0.04 -3.54
C LEU A 60 -1.76 1.01 -4.09
N GLN A 61 -0.53 0.62 -4.45
CA GLN A 61 0.44 1.53 -5.09
C GLN A 61 -0.07 2.04 -6.45
N THR A 62 -0.80 1.21 -7.19
CA THR A 62 -1.42 1.58 -8.47
C THR A 62 -2.57 2.56 -8.24
N GLU A 63 -3.41 2.34 -7.25
CA GLU A 63 -4.46 3.29 -6.85
C GLU A 63 -3.88 4.64 -6.41
N LEU A 64 -2.82 4.62 -5.58
CA LEU A 64 -2.10 5.81 -5.15
C LEU A 64 -1.52 6.59 -6.34
N LEU A 65 -1.00 5.89 -7.35
CA LEU A 65 -0.51 6.52 -8.58
C LEU A 65 -1.64 7.23 -9.33
N HIS A 66 -2.79 6.58 -9.51
CA HIS A 66 -3.96 7.19 -10.16
C HIS A 66 -4.45 8.43 -9.40
N LEU A 67 -4.54 8.36 -8.07
CA LEU A 67 -4.95 9.48 -7.24
C LEU A 67 -3.98 10.67 -7.37
N ARG A 68 -2.66 10.41 -7.36
CA ARG A 68 -1.65 11.46 -7.55
C ARG A 68 -1.73 12.10 -8.93
N LEU A 69 -2.02 11.30 -9.96
CA LEU A 69 -2.27 11.81 -11.30
C LEU A 69 -3.50 12.72 -11.34
N GLU A 70 -4.63 12.30 -10.74
CA GLU A 70 -5.84 13.12 -10.64
C GLU A 70 -5.57 14.45 -9.92
N LYS A 71 -4.83 14.41 -8.80
CA LYS A 71 -4.42 15.61 -8.07
C LYS A 71 -3.60 16.56 -8.95
N ALA A 72 -2.64 16.04 -9.70
CA ALA A 72 -1.80 16.83 -10.60
C ALA A 72 -2.63 17.49 -11.72
N LEU A 73 -3.54 16.73 -12.35
CA LEU A 73 -4.45 17.25 -13.37
C LEU A 73 -5.39 18.33 -12.81
N CYS A 74 -5.94 18.13 -11.62
CA CYS A 74 -6.75 19.13 -10.92
C CYS A 74 -5.96 20.41 -10.57
N GLN A 75 -4.64 20.32 -10.42
CA GLN A 75 -3.76 21.48 -10.22
C GLN A 75 -3.43 22.18 -11.54
N LEU A 76 -3.21 21.46 -12.63
CA LEU A 76 -2.93 22.02 -13.95
C LEU A 76 -4.11 22.85 -14.49
N LEU A 77 -5.35 22.41 -14.27
CA LEU A 77 -6.58 23.16 -14.61
C LEU A 77 -6.79 24.43 -13.76
N LYS A 78 -5.79 24.88 -13.00
CA LYS A 78 -5.80 26.14 -12.22
C LYS A 78 -5.02 27.27 -12.91
N HIS A 79 -4.20 26.95 -13.92
CA HIS A 79 -3.47 27.90 -14.76
C HIS A 79 -4.20 28.12 -16.08
#